data_AF-A0ABC8IW62-F1
#
_entry.id   AF-A0ABC8IW62-F1
#
_cell.length_a   1.000
_cell.length_b   1.000
_cell.length_c   1.000
_cell.angle_alpha   90.00
_cell.angle_beta   90.00
_cell.angle_gamma   90.00
#
_symmetry.space_group_name_H-M   'P 1'
#
loop_
_entity.id
_entity.type
_entity.pdbx_description
1 polymer ?
#
loop_
_entity_poly.entity_id
_entity_poly.type
_entity_poly.pdbx_seq_one_letter_code
_entity_poly.pdbx_strand_id
1 'polypeptide(L)'
;MGEIESNQLSFNATPYIVAFSDFRWPDETEWSCVLRHGANNKFNIAFEAYHSNYQRCGQLRSWIARVDGIWFTRRYWDPPGWVLPWKTQ
;
A
#
# COMPACT_ATOMS: atom_id res chain seq x y z
N MET A 1 -6.05 15.83 5.09
CA MET A 1 -5.19 14.63 4.95
C MET A 1 -3.79 15.10 4.60
N GLY A 2 -2.78 14.56 5.28
CA GLY A 2 -1.37 14.88 5.03
C GLY A 2 -0.70 13.80 4.20
N GLU A 3 0.42 14.14 3.57
CA GLU A 3 1.27 13.17 2.88
C GLU A 3 2.15 12.46 3.91
N ILE A 4 2.21 11.12 3.82
CA ILE A 4 3.12 10.31 4.62
C ILE A 4 4.12 9.68 3.66
N GLU A 5 5.38 10.05 3.85
CA GLU A 5 6.50 9.45 3.11
C GLU A 5 7.24 8.48 4.02
N SER A 6 7.45 7.25 3.53
CA SER A 6 8.42 6.35 4.14
C SER A 6 9.82 6.67 3.61
N ASN A 7 10.84 6.52 4.46
CA ASN A 7 12.21 6.43 3.98
C ASN A 7 12.37 5.25 3.00
N GLN A 8 13.41 5.30 2.16
CA GLN A 8 13.73 4.21 1.23
C GLN A 8 13.94 2.89 2.00
N LEU A 9 13.06 1.92 1.77
CA LEU A 9 13.14 0.59 2.38
C LEU A 9 14.16 -0.27 1.62
N SER A 10 15.01 -0.98 2.35
CA SER A 10 15.90 -1.99 1.76
C SER A 10 15.11 -3.22 1.31
N PHE A 11 15.68 -4.00 0.38
CA PHE A 11 15.09 -5.28 0.01
C PHE A 11 14.97 -6.21 1.22
N ASN A 12 13.82 -6.87 1.39
CA ASN A 12 13.47 -7.67 2.58
C ASN A 12 13.50 -6.91 3.92
N ALA A 13 13.41 -5.59 3.92
CA ALA A 13 13.26 -4.83 5.15
C ALA A 13 11.96 -5.17 5.88
N THR A 14 11.92 -4.83 7.17
CA THR A 14 10.69 -4.88 7.97
C THR A 14 9.59 -4.03 7.29
N PRO A 15 8.33 -4.52 7.23
CA PRO A 15 7.26 -3.75 6.62
C PRO A 15 7.06 -2.38 7.26
N TYR A 16 6.82 -1.37 6.42
CA TYR A 16 6.36 -0.06 6.89
C TYR A 16 4.86 -0.12 7.18
N ILE A 17 4.47 0.23 8.41
CA ILE A 17 3.09 0.09 8.89
C ILE A 17 2.47 1.48 9.02
N VAL A 18 1.39 1.70 8.28
CA VAL A 18 0.52 2.88 8.43
C VAL A 18 -0.68 2.45 9.27
N ALA A 19 -0.74 2.90 10.52
CA ALA A 19 -1.87 2.68 11.40
C ALA A 19 -2.81 3.90 11.36
N PHE A 20 -4.08 3.67 11.10
CA PHE A 20 -5.09 4.72 11.03
C PHE A 20 -6.47 4.20 11.49
N SER A 21 -7.37 5.13 11.76
CA SER A 21 -8.79 4.85 12.04
C SER A 21 -9.66 5.45 10.95
N ASP A 22 -10.73 4.76 10.58
CA ASP A 22 -11.69 5.30 9.63
C ASP A 22 -12.47 6.49 10.20
N PHE A 23 -12.71 7.46 9.32
CA PHE A 23 -13.70 8.50 9.53
C PHE A 23 -15.11 7.92 9.67
N ARG A 24 -16.00 8.71 10.27
CA ARG A 24 -17.43 8.41 10.37
C ARG A 24 -18.15 9.04 9.19
N TRP A 25 -19.20 8.36 8.72
CA TRP A 25 -20.13 8.93 7.75
C TRP A 25 -20.59 10.34 8.17
N PRO A 26 -20.64 11.32 7.26
CA PRO A 26 -20.55 11.21 5.79
C PRO A 26 -19.14 11.20 5.21
N ASP A 27 -18.10 11.35 6.03
CA ASP A 27 -16.72 11.39 5.55
C ASP A 27 -16.22 9.99 5.19
N GLU A 28 -15.33 9.92 4.20
CA GLU A 28 -14.72 8.68 3.72
C GLU A 28 -13.23 8.64 4.04
N THR A 29 -12.72 7.44 4.26
CA THR A 29 -11.30 7.19 4.48
C THR A 29 -10.69 6.65 3.21
N GLU A 30 -9.76 7.39 2.63
CA GLU A 30 -9.03 7.02 1.43
C GLU A 30 -7.53 7.07 1.70
N TRP A 31 -6.82 6.03 1.26
CA TRP A 31 -5.37 5.99 1.19
C TRP A 31 -4.94 5.63 -0.21
N SER A 32 -4.34 6.59 -0.88
CA SER A 32 -3.61 6.38 -2.13
C SER A 32 -2.12 6.24 -1.83
N CYS A 33 -1.47 5.23 -2.41
CA CYS A 33 -0.05 4.97 -2.21
C CYS A 33 0.69 5.03 -3.55
N VAL A 34 1.92 5.55 -3.49
CA VAL A 34 2.86 5.54 -4.61
C VAL A 34 4.10 4.77 -4.18
N LEU A 35 4.37 3.66 -4.87
CA LEU A 35 5.59 2.87 -4.68
C LEU A 35 6.56 3.17 -5.80
N ARG A 36 7.83 3.36 -5.46
CA ARG A 36 8.92 3.66 -6.40
C ARG A 36 10.16 2.85 -6.05
N HIS A 37 10.88 2.37 -7.06
CA HIS A 37 12.17 1.70 -6.87
C HIS A 37 13.07 1.77 -8.10
N GLY A 38 14.28 1.25 -7.97
CA GLY A 38 15.32 1.26 -8.99
C GLY A 38 16.08 2.60 -9.04
N ALA A 39 17.12 2.64 -9.87
CA ALA A 39 17.89 3.87 -10.09
C ALA A 39 16.96 4.99 -10.57
N ASN A 40 17.04 6.16 -9.93
CA ASN A 40 16.22 7.34 -10.24
C ASN A 40 14.69 7.07 -10.23
N ASN A 41 14.21 6.13 -9.40
CA ASN A 41 12.79 5.76 -9.34
C ASN A 41 12.20 5.31 -10.69
N LYS A 42 13.02 4.67 -11.53
CA LYS A 42 12.64 4.20 -12.87
C LYS A 42 11.33 3.40 -12.86
N PHE A 43 11.11 2.61 -11.82
CA PHE A 43 9.88 1.87 -11.64
C PHE A 43 8.99 2.60 -10.65
N ASN A 44 7.74 2.85 -11.04
CA ASN A 44 6.76 3.48 -10.20
C ASN A 44 5.38 2.84 -10.38
N ILE A 45 4.55 2.96 -9.35
CA ILE A 45 3.13 2.65 -9.44
C ILE A 45 2.35 3.43 -8.38
N ALA A 46 1.22 4.00 -8.79
CA ALA A 46 0.24 4.61 -7.91
C ALA A 46 -1.02 3.74 -7.90
N PHE A 47 -1.59 3.51 -6.71
CA PHE A 47 -2.81 2.75 -6.53
C PHE A 47 -3.54 3.15 -5.25
N GLU A 48 -4.85 2.89 -5.21
CA GLU A 48 -5.66 3.03 -4.00
C GLU A 48 -5.39 1.84 -3.07
N ALA A 49 -4.69 2.11 -1.96
CA ALA A 49 -4.34 1.10 -0.98
C ALA A 49 -5.54 0.74 -0.08
N TYR A 50 -6.40 1.71 0.19
CA TYR A 50 -7.57 1.56 1.05
C TYR A 50 -8.65 2.59 0.72
N HIS A 51 -9.90 2.15 0.69
CA HIS A 51 -11.08 3.02 0.67
C HIS A 51 -12.21 2.44 1.53
N SER A 52 -12.87 3.30 2.29
CA SER A 52 -14.05 2.96 3.08
C SER A 52 -14.92 4.18 3.37
N ASN A 53 -16.23 3.99 3.25
CA ASN A 53 -17.28 4.96 3.57
C ASN A 53 -17.95 4.71 4.95
N TYR A 54 -17.45 3.72 5.70
CA TYR A 54 -17.87 3.42 7.06
C TYR A 54 -16.69 2.87 7.87
N GLN A 55 -16.82 2.88 9.20
CA GLN A 55 -15.77 2.39 10.08
C GLN A 55 -15.61 0.87 10.00
N ARG A 56 -14.39 0.42 9.72
CA ARG A 56 -13.98 -0.98 9.72
C ARG A 56 -12.99 -1.20 10.86
N CYS A 57 -13.16 -2.31 11.57
CA CYS A 57 -12.29 -2.70 12.67
C CYS A 57 -11.50 -3.96 12.32
N GLY A 58 -10.27 -4.05 12.84
CA GLY A 58 -9.43 -5.25 12.74
C GLY A 58 -9.04 -5.65 11.31
N GLN A 59 -9.08 -4.71 10.36
CA GLN A 59 -8.67 -4.95 8.98
C GLN A 59 -7.16 -4.81 8.84
N LEU A 60 -6.56 -5.71 8.05
CA LEU A 60 -5.19 -5.61 7.60
C LEU A 60 -5.19 -5.55 6.07
N ARG A 61 -4.32 -4.72 5.50
CA ARG A 61 -4.02 -4.72 4.07
C ARG A 61 -2.51 -4.70 3.90
N SER A 62 -1.98 -5.73 3.25
CA SER A 62 -0.56 -5.86 2.98
C SER A 62 -0.33 -5.69 1.49
N TRP A 63 0.34 -4.60 1.12
CA TRP A 63 0.79 -4.30 -0.23
C TRP A 63 2.29 -4.54 -0.30
N ILE A 64 2.71 -5.51 -1.12
CA ILE A 64 4.05 -6.07 -1.12
C ILE A 64 4.69 -5.78 -2.47
N ALA A 65 5.74 -4.95 -2.45
CA ALA A 65 6.58 -4.71 -3.62
C ALA A 65 7.53 -5.92 -3.82
N ARG A 66 7.40 -6.59 -4.97
CA ARG A 66 8.32 -7.64 -5.43
C ARG A 66 8.96 -7.25 -6.75
N VAL A 67 9.94 -8.03 -7.20
CA VAL A 67 10.68 -7.74 -8.45
C VAL A 67 9.74 -7.76 -9.68
N ASP A 68 8.75 -8.64 -9.68
CA ASP A 68 7.80 -8.87 -10.78
C ASP A 68 6.55 -7.97 -10.71
N GLY A 69 6.32 -7.28 -9.59
CA GLY A 69 5.18 -6.37 -9.45
C GLY A 69 4.73 -6.19 -8.01
N ILE A 70 3.49 -5.73 -7.87
CA ILE A 70 2.83 -5.56 -6.58
C ILE A 70 1.96 -6.76 -6.30
N TRP A 71 2.10 -7.25 -5.08
CA TRP A 71 1.35 -8.36 -4.52
C TRP A 71 0.48 -7.85 -3.36
N PHE A 72 -0.68 -8.48 -3.14
CA PHE A 72 -1.65 -8.01 -2.16
C PHE A 72 -2.27 -9.16 -1.37
N THR A 73 -2.50 -8.92 -0.07
CA THR A 73 -3.36 -9.77 0.77
C THR A 73 -4.14 -8.93 1.80
N ARG A 74 -5.32 -9.41 2.18
CA ARG A 74 -6.20 -8.82 3.20
C ARG A 74 -6.04 -9.47 4.58
N ARG A 75 -5.24 -10.54 4.69
CA ARG A 75 -5.04 -11.29 5.93
C ARG A 75 -3.60 -11.74 6.03
N TYR A 76 -3.10 -11.87 7.27
CA TYR A 76 -1.74 -12.31 7.52
C TYR A 76 -1.48 -13.76 7.04
N TRP A 77 -2.48 -14.63 7.18
CA TRP A 77 -2.39 -16.07 6.88
C TRP A 77 -2.62 -16.41 5.41
N ASP A 78 -3.26 -15.51 4.65
CA ASP A 78 -3.59 -15.76 3.26
C ASP A 78 -2.36 -15.43 2.40
N PRO A 79 -1.95 -16.33 1.48
CA PRO A 79 -0.84 -16.06 0.59
C PRO A 79 -1.17 -14.82 -0.26
N PRO A 80 -0.23 -13.89 -0.44
CA PRO A 80 -0.47 -12.74 -1.27
C PRO A 80 -0.63 -13.17 -2.73
N GLY A 81 -1.53 -12.50 -3.45
CA GLY A 81 -1.73 -12.66 -4.88
C GLY A 81 -1.08 -11.52 -5.66
N TRP A 82 -0.55 -11.81 -6.84
CA TRP A 82 -0.09 -10.78 -7.77
C TRP A 82 -1.28 -9.94 -8.24
N VAL A 83 -1.16 -8.61 -8.23
CA VAL A 83 -2.25 -7.70 -8.59
C VAL A 83 -1.91 -6.70 -9.68
N LEU A 84 -0.68 -6.16 -9.70
CA LEU A 84 -0.30 -5.10 -10.62
C LEU A 84 1.17 -5.25 -11.06
N PRO A 85 1.49 -5.03 -12.36
CA PRO A 85 2.87 -4.94 -12.81
C PRO A 85 3.47 -3.56 -12.45
N TRP A 86 4.79 -3.48 -12.36
CA TRP A 86 5.48 -2.18 -12.32
C TRP A 86 5.26 -1.40 -13.61
N LYS A 87 5.13 -0.07 -13.49
CA LYS A 87 5.23 0.83 -14.64
C LYS A 87 6.64 1.39 -14.72
N THR A 88 7.13 1.56 -15.93
CA THR A 88 8.38 2.27 -16.20
C THR A 88 8.06 3.71 -16.55
N GLN A 89 8.81 4.64 -15.97
CA GLN A 89 8.82 6.04 -16.41
C GLN A 89 9.73 6.24 -17.62
#